data_AF-A0A5C5WE23-F1
#
_entry.id   AF-A0A5C5WE23-F1
#
_cell.length_a   1.000
_cell.length_b   1.000
_cell.length_c   1.000
_cell.angle_alpha   90.00
_cell.angle_beta   90.00
_cell.angle_gamma   90.00
#
_symmetry.space_group_name_H-M   'P 1'
#
loop_
_entity.id
_entity.type
_entity.pdbx_description
1 polymer ?
#
loop_
_entity_poly.entity_id
_entity_poly.type
_entity_poly.pdbx_seq_one_letter_code
_entity_poly.pdbx_strand_id
1 'polypeptide(L)'
;MASLLDRRYALPLIPLVGIGAVVIVVAAWLGGVEATRMAVAGVLIAVGLHGAAEALAAALAWLTGGLGSLERMLFTMLVRATGAMMVVLIAIAGLGLEPKLVALIALPIYLSLIAGEAIGAMQLHPSQRLALQVVSREEAA
;
A
#
# COMPACT_ATOMS: atom_id res chain seq x y z
N MET A 1 -26.64 -6.23 -8.67
CA MET A 1 -25.93 -6.45 -7.38
C MET A 1 -24.50 -6.84 -7.70
N ALA A 2 -23.63 -5.86 -7.96
CA ALA A 2 -22.20 -6.12 -8.07
C ALA A 2 -21.68 -6.44 -6.67
N SER A 3 -21.09 -7.62 -6.47
CA SER A 3 -20.53 -7.97 -5.17
C SER A 3 -19.45 -6.94 -4.81
N LEU A 4 -19.36 -6.59 -3.53
CA LEU A 4 -18.34 -5.70 -2.95
C LEU A 4 -16.89 -6.20 -3.15
N LEU A 5 -16.71 -7.29 -3.89
CA LEU A 5 -15.44 -7.87 -4.34
C LEU A 5 -15.32 -7.68 -5.86
N ASP A 6 -15.48 -6.44 -6.34
CA ASP A 6 -15.09 -6.12 -7.70
C ASP A 6 -13.59 -6.44 -7.82
N ARG A 7 -13.19 -7.29 -8.78
CA ARG A 7 -11.83 -7.85 -8.92
C ARG A 7 -10.74 -6.76 -8.86
N ARG A 8 -11.09 -5.53 -9.25
CA ARG A 8 -10.24 -4.33 -9.19
C ARG A 8 -9.78 -3.94 -7.78
N TYR A 9 -10.58 -4.19 -6.74
CA TYR A 9 -10.21 -3.90 -5.34
C TYR A 9 -9.59 -5.09 -4.60
N ALA A 10 -9.88 -6.32 -5.04
CA ALA A 10 -9.34 -7.54 -4.42
C ALA A 10 -7.84 -7.74 -4.72
N LEU A 11 -7.39 -7.38 -5.92
CA LEU A 11 -6.01 -7.60 -6.39
C LEU A 11 -4.92 -6.95 -5.50
N PRO A 12 -5.04 -5.69 -5.02
CA PRO A 12 -4.04 -5.09 -4.15
C PRO A 12 -4.18 -5.47 -2.66
N LEU A 13 -5.36 -5.91 -2.21
CA LEU A 13 -5.59 -6.24 -0.80
C LEU A 13 -5.00 -7.60 -0.39
N ILE A 14 -4.97 -8.56 -1.32
CA ILE A 14 -4.45 -9.93 -1.10
C ILE A 14 -3.00 -9.94 -0.59
N PRO A 15 -2.02 -9.26 -1.24
CA PRO A 15 -0.65 -9.24 -0.75
C PRO A 15 -0.52 -8.54 0.61
N LEU A 16 -1.36 -7.54 0.88
CA LEU A 16 -1.39 -6.80 2.14
C LEU A 16 -1.83 -7.71 3.30
N VAL A 17 -2.88 -8.51 3.09
CA VAL A 17 -3.36 -9.51 4.05
C VAL A 17 -2.34 -10.63 4.23
N GLY A 18 -1.74 -11.13 3.15
CA GLY A 18 -0.72 -12.18 3.20
C GLY A 18 0.52 -11.77 3.98
N ILE A 19 1.06 -10.58 3.69
CA ILE A 19 2.19 -10.01 4.44
C ILE A 19 1.80 -9.79 5.90
N GLY A 20 0.62 -9.23 6.16
CA GLY A 20 0.15 -8.99 7.51
C GLY A 20 0.05 -10.26 8.34
N ALA A 21 -0.45 -11.35 7.76
CA ALA A 21 -0.51 -12.65 8.43
C ALA A 21 0.88 -13.17 8.82
N VAL A 22 1.87 -13.06 7.92
CA VAL A 22 3.26 -13.46 8.22
C VAL A 22 3.84 -12.63 9.36
N VAL A 23 3.66 -11.31 9.35
CA VAL A 23 4.17 -10.44 10.42
C VAL A 23 3.54 -10.79 11.77
N ILE A 24 2.22 -11.06 11.81
CA ILE A 24 1.51 -11.46 13.03
C ILE A 24 2.07 -12.78 13.58
N VAL A 25 2.28 -13.79 12.70
CA VAL A 25 2.84 -15.09 13.11
C VAL A 25 4.24 -14.94 13.66
N VAL A 26 5.11 -14.18 13.00
CA VAL A 26 6.48 -13.93 13.46
C VAL A 26 6.50 -13.18 14.79
N ALA A 27 5.64 -12.16 14.94
CA ALA A 27 5.51 -11.39 16.18
C ALA A 27 5.03 -12.26 17.36
N ALA A 28 4.07 -13.16 17.11
CA ALA A 28 3.61 -14.12 18.11
C ALA A 28 4.71 -15.09 18.54
N TRP A 29 5.54 -15.52 17.59
CA TRP A 29 6.61 -16.48 17.85
C TRP A 29 7.80 -15.87 18.60
N LEU A 30 8.16 -14.61 18.29
CA LEU A 30 9.37 -13.97 18.83
C LEU A 30 9.12 -13.06 20.04
N GLY A 31 7.95 -12.42 20.13
CA GLY A 31 7.69 -11.35 21.10
C GLY A 31 6.44 -11.54 21.97
N GLY A 32 5.74 -12.67 21.85
CA GLY A 32 4.58 -13.00 22.67
C GLY A 32 3.36 -12.10 22.41
N VAL A 33 2.46 -12.03 23.39
CA VAL A 33 1.12 -11.42 23.24
C VAL A 33 1.19 -9.93 22.94
N GLU A 34 2.11 -9.20 23.57
CA GLU A 34 2.25 -7.76 23.39
C GLU A 34 2.75 -7.39 21.99
N ALA A 35 3.80 -8.09 21.51
CA ALA A 35 4.28 -7.96 20.15
C ALA A 35 3.20 -8.31 19.11
N THR A 36 2.42 -9.36 19.38
CA THR A 36 1.30 -9.77 18.51
C THR A 36 0.25 -8.66 18.39
N ARG A 37 -0.13 -8.04 19.51
CA ARG A 37 -1.10 -6.93 19.51
C ARG A 37 -0.61 -5.75 18.68
N MET A 38 0.67 -5.39 18.82
CA MET A 38 1.28 -4.30 18.05
C MET A 38 1.37 -4.62 16.56
N ALA A 39 1.72 -5.87 16.21
CA ALA A 39 1.71 -6.34 14.82
C ALA A 39 0.30 -6.28 14.22
N VAL A 40 -0.73 -6.75 14.95
CA VAL A 40 -2.13 -6.67 14.52
C VAL A 40 -2.55 -5.21 14.32
N ALA A 41 -2.21 -4.31 15.24
CA ALA A 41 -2.48 -2.88 15.09
C ALA A 41 -1.82 -2.31 13.83
N GLY A 42 -0.55 -2.63 13.59
CA GLY A 42 0.17 -2.24 12.38
C GLY A 42 -0.50 -2.73 11.09
N VAL A 43 -0.97 -3.97 11.06
CA VAL A 43 -1.70 -4.54 9.92
C VAL A 43 -3.02 -3.81 9.69
N LEU A 44 -3.80 -3.57 10.74
CA LEU A 44 -5.08 -2.84 10.64
C LEU A 44 -4.87 -1.41 10.13
N ILE A 45 -3.83 -0.73 10.62
CA ILE A 45 -3.46 0.61 10.15
C ILE A 45 -3.05 0.57 8.68
N ALA A 46 -2.23 -0.40 8.26
CA ALA A 46 -1.81 -0.53 6.87
C ALA A 46 -3.02 -0.76 5.93
N VAL A 47 -3.97 -1.60 6.32
CA VAL A 47 -5.23 -1.82 5.58
C VAL A 47 -6.06 -0.54 5.52
N GLY A 48 -6.22 0.15 6.65
CA GLY A 48 -6.95 1.41 6.73
C GLY A 48 -6.35 2.50 5.85
N LEU A 49 -5.02 2.68 5.90
CA LEU A 49 -4.29 3.63 5.06
C LEU A 49 -4.42 3.29 3.57
N HIS A 50 -4.37 2.01 3.21
CA HIS A 50 -4.58 1.59 1.82
C HIS A 50 -5.99 1.93 1.33
N GLY A 51 -7.02 1.59 2.10
CA GLY A 51 -8.41 1.94 1.76
C GLY A 51 -8.64 3.45 1.69
N ALA A 52 -8.08 4.21 2.63
CA ALA A 52 -8.17 5.67 2.65
C ALA A 52 -7.50 6.29 1.42
N ALA A 53 -6.31 5.81 1.04
CA ALA A 53 -5.60 6.31 -0.13
C ALA A 53 -6.37 6.05 -1.43
N GLU A 54 -6.94 4.85 -1.61
CA GLU A 54 -7.76 4.53 -2.78
C GLU A 54 -9.05 5.36 -2.82
N ALA A 55 -9.71 5.55 -1.68
CA ALA A 55 -10.91 6.38 -1.59
C ALA A 55 -10.60 7.84 -1.93
N LEU A 56 -9.49 8.38 -1.42
CA LEU A 56 -9.06 9.74 -1.70
C LEU A 56 -8.69 9.92 -3.17
N ALA A 57 -8.03 8.93 -3.78
CA ALA A 57 -7.68 8.95 -5.20
C ALA A 57 -8.91 8.85 -6.10
N ALA A 58 -9.91 8.06 -5.72
CA ALA A 58 -11.18 7.99 -6.42
C ALA A 58 -11.97 9.30 -6.33
N ALA A 59 -12.01 9.92 -5.14
CA ALA A 59 -12.63 11.23 -4.94
C ALA A 59 -11.93 12.32 -5.76
N LEU A 60 -10.59 12.32 -5.79
CA LEU A 60 -9.82 13.26 -6.60
C LEU A 60 -10.05 13.06 -8.10
N ALA A 61 -10.06 11.80 -8.58
CA ALA A 61 -10.38 11.49 -9.97
C ALA A 61 -11.79 11.97 -10.36
N TRP A 62 -12.76 11.90 -9.45
CA TRP A 62 -14.10 12.42 -9.67
C TRP A 62 -14.12 13.96 -9.79
N LEU A 63 -13.30 14.65 -8.99
CA LEU A 63 -13.18 16.11 -9.01
C LEU A 63 -12.44 16.65 -10.24
N THR A 64 -11.42 15.95 -10.72
CA THR A 64 -10.55 16.41 -11.83
C THR A 64 -11.00 15.95 -13.21
N GLY A 65 -12.11 15.20 -13.31
CA GLY A 65 -12.57 14.61 -14.58
C GLY A 65 -11.74 13.40 -15.02
N GLY A 66 -10.99 12.80 -14.11
CA GLY A 66 -10.10 11.67 -14.33
C GLY A 66 -8.70 11.93 -13.75
N LEU A 67 -8.03 10.85 -13.33
CA LEU A 67 -6.61 10.83 -13.02
C LEU A 67 -5.95 9.81 -13.95
N GLY A 68 -4.80 10.16 -14.53
CA GLY A 68 -3.98 9.18 -15.22
C GLY A 68 -3.57 8.03 -14.29
N SER A 69 -3.31 6.84 -14.84
CA SER A 69 -2.91 5.67 -14.03
C SER A 69 -1.63 5.95 -13.21
N LEU A 70 -0.70 6.70 -13.78
CA LEU A 70 0.53 7.13 -13.10
C LEU A 70 0.23 8.12 -11.96
N GLU A 71 -0.62 9.12 -12.20
CA GLU A 71 -0.97 10.14 -11.19
C GLU A 71 -1.70 9.53 -10.00
N ARG A 72 -2.64 8.62 -10.28
CA ARG A 72 -3.32 7.83 -9.25
C ARG A 72 -2.34 6.99 -8.43
N MET A 73 -1.37 6.35 -9.08
CA MET A 73 -0.35 5.56 -8.42
C MET A 73 0.54 6.43 -7.51
N LEU A 74 1.04 7.57 -8.02
CA LEU A 74 1.87 8.50 -7.25
C LEU A 74 1.10 9.11 -6.07
N PHE A 75 -0.16 9.48 -6.28
CA PHE A 75 -1.01 10.06 -5.24
C PHE A 75 -1.30 9.06 -4.11
N THR A 76 -1.73 7.84 -4.46
CA THR A 76 -1.99 6.80 -3.44
C THR A 76 -0.71 6.39 -2.71
N MET A 77 0.45 6.42 -3.37
CA MET A 77 1.75 6.21 -2.72
C MET A 77 2.08 7.34 -1.75
N LEU A 78 1.93 8.60 -2.16
CA LEU A 78 2.15 9.77 -1.32
C LEU A 78 1.30 9.70 -0.05
N VAL A 79 -0.01 9.47 -0.19
CA VAL A 79 -0.94 9.41 0.95
C VAL A 79 -0.56 8.30 1.93
N ARG A 80 -0.22 7.11 1.42
CA ARG A 80 0.20 5.99 2.30
C ARG A 80 1.54 6.26 2.97
N ALA A 81 2.52 6.83 2.26
CA ALA A 81 3.83 7.15 2.81
C ALA A 81 3.74 8.23 3.90
N THR A 82 2.97 9.29 3.64
CA THR A 82 2.71 10.34 4.64
C THR A 82 1.93 9.80 5.83
N GLY A 83 0.89 9.00 5.59
CA GLY A 83 0.12 8.35 6.66
C GLY A 83 0.98 7.42 7.52
N ALA A 84 1.84 6.62 6.89
CA ALA A 84 2.81 5.76 7.57
C ALA A 84 3.76 6.56 8.47
N MET A 85 4.32 7.66 7.94
CA MET A 85 5.19 8.55 8.70
C MET A 85 4.49 9.14 9.92
N MET A 86 3.25 9.60 9.77
CA MET A 86 2.46 10.15 10.87
C MET A 86 2.18 9.11 11.96
N VAL A 87 1.85 7.87 11.58
CA VAL A 87 1.63 6.77 12.53
C VAL A 87 2.88 6.49 13.34
N VAL A 88 4.05 6.43 12.69
CA VAL A 88 5.33 6.21 13.38
C VAL A 88 5.65 7.38 14.32
N LEU A 89 5.45 8.62 13.88
CA LEU A 89 5.66 9.80 14.72
C LEU A 89 4.73 9.84 15.94
N ILE A 90 3.44 9.51 15.76
CA ILE A 90 2.48 9.43 16.87
C ILE A 90 2.86 8.30 17.84
N ALA A 91 3.27 7.14 17.33
CA ALA A 91 3.70 6.01 18.14
C ALA A 91 4.93 6.34 19.02
N ILE A 92 5.90 7.06 18.47
CA ILE A 92 7.13 7.46 19.19
C ILE A 92 6.86 8.64 20.11
N ALA A 93 6.32 9.74 19.59
CA ALA A 93 6.24 11.02 20.30
C ALA A 93 4.98 11.16 21.15
N GLY A 94 3.87 10.54 20.76
CA GLY A 94 2.58 10.65 21.45
C GLY A 94 2.31 9.54 22.46
N LEU A 95 2.74 8.31 22.14
CA LEU A 95 2.46 7.13 22.97
C LEU A 95 3.68 6.61 23.75
N GLY A 96 4.88 7.16 23.50
CA GLY A 96 6.10 6.75 24.19
C GLY A 96 6.44 5.27 24.01
N LEU A 97 6.02 4.66 22.90
CA LEU A 97 6.22 3.24 22.67
C LEU A 97 7.71 2.91 22.51
N GLU A 98 8.12 1.77 23.06
CA GLU A 98 9.48 1.29 22.89
C GLU A 98 9.81 1.09 21.39
N PRO A 99 11.03 1.44 20.93
CA PRO A 99 11.38 1.39 19.51
C PRO A 99 11.11 0.04 18.83
N LYS A 100 11.26 -1.07 19.56
CA LYS A 100 10.95 -2.42 19.04
C LYS A 100 9.45 -2.63 18.75
N LEU A 101 8.55 -2.01 19.54
CA LEU A 101 7.10 -2.10 19.32
C LEU A 101 6.69 -1.21 18.15
N VAL A 102 7.30 -0.04 18.04
CA VAL A 102 7.14 0.84 16.87
C VAL A 102 7.59 0.13 15.59
N ALA A 103 8.70 -0.59 15.63
CA ALA A 103 9.16 -1.39 14.49
C ALA A 103 8.14 -2.46 14.05
N LEU A 104 7.46 -3.11 15.01
CA LEU A 104 6.40 -4.09 14.72
C LEU A 104 5.15 -3.46 14.10
N ILE A 105 4.85 -2.19 14.41
CA ILE A 105 3.78 -1.42 13.77
C ILE A 105 4.21 -0.96 12.37
N ALA A 106 5.45 -0.49 12.23
CA ALA A 106 5.97 0.08 10.99
C ALA A 106 6.22 -0.98 9.92
N LEU A 107 6.61 -2.20 10.30
CA LEU A 107 6.99 -3.26 9.36
C LEU A 107 5.84 -3.65 8.39
N PRO A 108 4.61 -3.96 8.85
CA PRO A 108 3.48 -4.16 7.94
C PRO A 108 3.19 -2.96 7.03
N ILE A 109 3.32 -1.74 7.58
CA ILE A 109 3.03 -0.52 6.85
C ILE A 109 4.06 -0.32 5.71
N TYR A 110 5.34 -0.51 5.97
CA TYR A 110 6.40 -0.42 4.95
C TYR A 110 6.29 -1.53 3.91
N LEU A 111 6.03 -2.77 4.32
CA LEU A 111 5.85 -3.87 3.38
C LEU A 111 4.61 -3.66 2.48
N SER A 112 3.57 -3.01 2.99
CA SER A 112 2.40 -2.62 2.19
C SER A 112 2.71 -1.56 1.14
N LEU A 113 3.65 -0.65 1.42
CA LEU A 113 4.11 0.35 0.45
C LEU A 113 4.86 -0.33 -0.69
N ILE A 114 5.82 -1.20 -0.37
CA ILE A 114 6.61 -1.95 -1.35
C ILE A 114 5.72 -2.85 -2.21
N ALA A 115 4.77 -3.58 -1.60
CA ALA A 115 3.83 -4.40 -2.34
C ALA A 115 2.93 -3.55 -3.26
N GLY A 116 2.50 -2.38 -2.80
CA GLY A 116 1.74 -1.42 -3.61
C GLY A 116 2.52 -0.90 -4.82
N GLU A 117 3.81 -0.60 -4.63
CA GLU A 117 4.71 -0.20 -5.73
C GLU A 117 4.94 -1.33 -6.73
N ALA A 118 5.18 -2.55 -6.25
CA ALA A 118 5.39 -3.71 -7.12
C ALA A 118 4.16 -3.97 -8.01
N ILE A 119 2.95 -3.85 -7.45
CA ILE A 119 1.69 -4.03 -8.20
C ILE A 119 1.46 -2.88 -9.17
N GLY A 120 1.71 -1.63 -8.75
CA GLY A 120 1.61 -0.46 -9.61
C GLY A 120 2.59 -0.53 -10.80
N ALA A 121 3.84 -0.93 -10.55
CA ALA A 121 4.85 -1.14 -11.57
C ALA A 121 4.46 -2.26 -12.56
N MET A 122 3.90 -3.38 -12.07
CA MET A 122 3.40 -4.45 -12.93
C MET A 122 2.24 -4.01 -13.83
N GLN A 123 1.39 -3.07 -13.37
CA GLN A 123 0.27 -2.54 -14.16
C GLN A 123 0.70 -1.49 -15.19
N LEU A 124 1.82 -0.79 -14.98
CA LEU A 124 2.40 0.15 -15.95
C LEU A 124 3.14 -0.56 -17.11
N HIS A 125 3.57 -1.81 -16.91
CA HIS A 125 4.46 -2.53 -17.82
C HIS A 125 3.87 -2.93 -19.21
N PRO A 126 2.56 -3.08 -19.43
CA PRO A 126 2.04 -3.39 -20.78
C PRO A 126 1.96 -2.19 -21.72
N SER A 127 1.67 -0.98 -21.23
CA SER A 127 1.46 0.21 -22.08
C SER A 127 2.78 0.81 -22.59
N GLN A 128 3.88 0.66 -21.86
CA GLN A 128 5.21 1.13 -22.29
C GLN A 128 5.88 0.21 -23.33
N ARG A 129 5.60 -1.10 -23.31
CA ARG A 129 6.12 -2.02 -24.34
C ARG A 129 5.56 -1.70 -25.73
N LEU A 130 4.30 -1.28 -25.83
CA LEU A 130 3.70 -0.85 -27.09
C LEU A 130 4.29 0.47 -27.58
N ALA A 131 4.52 1.44 -26.70
CA ALA A 131 5.18 2.70 -27.07
C ALA A 131 6.60 2.48 -27.62
N LEU A 132 7.38 1.59 -27.00
CA LEU A 132 8.73 1.23 -27.49
C LEU A 132 8.71 0.41 -28.79
N GLN A 133 7.66 -0.39 -29.02
CA GLN A 133 7.48 -1.13 -30.28
C GLN A 133 6.98 -0.25 -31.44
N VAL A 134 6.27 0.85 -31.17
CA VAL A 134 5.85 1.81 -32.20
C VAL A 134 7.04 2.67 -32.64
N VAL A 135 7.83 3.19 -31.69
CA VAL A 135 9.03 4.00 -31.99
C VAL A 135 10.05 3.21 -32.81
N SER A 136 10.28 1.94 -32.48
CA SER A 136 11.21 1.08 -33.25
C SER A 136 10.72 0.69 -34.65
N ARG A 137 9.43 0.87 -34.97
CA ARG A 137 8.90 0.68 -36.33
C ARG A 137 9.01 1.94 -37.19
N GLU A 138 8.94 3.12 -36.59
CA GLU A 138 9.17 4.38 -37.29
C GLU A 138 10.65 4.61 -37.61
N GLU A 139 11.58 4.14 -36.77
CA GLU A 139 13.02 4.21 -37.06
C GLU A 139 13.49 3.19 -38.13
N ALA A 140 12.66 2.19 -38.45
CA ALA A 140 12.99 1.13 -39.40
C ALA A 140 12.34 1.32 -40.79
N ALA A 141 11.60 2.41 -41.00
CA ALA A 141 10.94 2.78 -42.26
C ALA A 141 11.58 4.04 -42.87
#